data_AF-A0A8A0RMA3-F1
#
_entry.id   AF-A0A8A0RMA3-F1
#
_cell.length_a   1.000
_cell.length_b   1.000
_cell.length_c   1.000
_cell.angle_alpha   90.00
_cell.angle_beta   90.00
_cell.angle_gamma   90.00
#
_symmetry.space_group_name_H-M   'P 1'
#
loop_
_entity.id
_entity.type
_entity.pdbx_description
1 polymer ?
#
loop_
_entity_poly.entity_id
_entity_poly.type
_entity_poly.pdbx_seq_one_letter_code
_entity_poly.pdbx_strand_id
1 'polypeptide(L)'
;MKRVLIYGGILILMMFLQTSPLNFLKFFGARPDFILAAVIAIALFRGDLEGGIYGLVFGLLQDLLYGDILGINALGKFLTGYLAGYCTRILFRENVLIPIIITFLGSIFHEVIILAVLYFLKFDYPPFLFLARMIVPFALINSIMSTFLYKVFQKTRDAFL
;
A
#
# COMPACT_ATOMS: atom_id res chain seq x y z
N MET A 1 -6.17 6.67 -21.45
CA MET A 1 -5.39 7.81 -20.91
C MET A 1 -6.04 8.46 -19.69
N LYS A 2 -7.30 8.93 -19.75
CA LYS A 2 -7.97 9.61 -18.61
C LYS A 2 -7.89 8.84 -17.27
N ARG A 3 -8.04 7.52 -17.29
CA ARG A 3 -8.01 6.68 -16.07
C ARG A 3 -6.64 6.60 -15.40
N VAL A 4 -5.55 6.53 -16.18
CA VAL A 4 -4.17 6.52 -15.68
C VAL A 4 -3.85 7.83 -14.94
N LEU A 5 -4.29 8.95 -15.50
CA LEU A 5 -4.13 10.27 -14.87
C LEU A 5 -4.90 10.39 -13.55
N ILE A 6 -6.08 9.79 -13.46
CA ILE A 6 -6.89 9.78 -12.23
C ILE A 6 -6.16 9.00 -11.11
N TYR A 7 -5.73 7.76 -11.38
CA TYR A 7 -5.03 6.95 -10.38
C TYR A 7 -3.69 7.56 -9.96
N GLY A 8 -2.93 8.09 -10.93
CA GLY A 8 -1.71 8.84 -10.65
C GLY A 8 -1.97 10.08 -9.79
N GLY A 9 -3.01 10.85 -10.10
CA GLY A 9 -3.42 12.01 -9.30
C GLY A 9 -3.83 11.66 -7.87
N ILE A 10 -4.54 10.54 -7.69
CA ILE A 10 -4.88 10.04 -6.34
C ILE A 10 -3.62 9.63 -5.58
N LEU A 11 -2.68 8.94 -6.20
CA LEU A 11 -1.43 8.56 -5.54
C LEU A 11 -0.59 9.78 -5.18
N ILE A 12 -0.55 10.81 -6.04
CA ILE A 12 0.08 12.10 -5.72
C ILE A 12 -0.61 12.74 -4.50
N LEU A 13 -1.95 12.76 -4.45
CA LEU A 13 -2.69 13.26 -3.30
C LEU A 13 -2.35 12.46 -2.02
N MET A 14 -2.28 11.13 -2.12
CA MET A 14 -1.88 10.27 -0.99
C MET A 14 -0.45 10.54 -0.54
N MET A 15 0.48 10.87 -1.44
CA MET A 15 1.82 11.30 -1.09
C MET A 15 1.82 12.60 -0.27
N PHE A 16 1.02 13.60 -0.67
CA PHE A 16 0.88 14.83 0.13
C PHE A 16 0.29 14.56 1.52
N LEU A 17 -0.67 13.64 1.62
CA LEU A 17 -1.22 13.20 2.90
C LEU A 17 -0.19 12.44 3.75
N GLN A 18 0.66 11.62 3.12
CA GLN A 18 1.76 10.93 3.80
C GLN A 18 2.75 11.92 4.44
N THR A 19 2.96 13.09 3.85
CA THR A 19 3.81 14.15 4.44
C THR A 19 3.11 15.06 5.43
N SER A 20 1.79 15.01 5.50
CA SER A 20 1.02 15.93 6.31
C SER A 20 1.26 15.68 7.81
N PRO A 21 1.05 16.69 8.68
CA PRO A 21 1.05 16.54 10.13
C PRO A 21 0.17 15.38 10.63
N LEU A 22 -0.89 15.07 9.87
CA LEU A 22 -1.79 13.94 10.08
C LEU A 22 -1.06 12.58 10.15
N ASN A 23 0.05 12.40 9.44
CA ASN A 23 0.83 11.17 9.47
C ASN A 23 1.80 11.09 10.66
N PHE A 24 2.00 12.20 11.38
CA PHE A 24 2.74 12.21 12.64
C PHE A 24 1.89 11.70 13.82
N LEU A 25 0.56 11.66 13.65
CA LEU A 25 -0.34 11.02 14.61
C LEU A 25 -0.18 9.50 14.52
N LYS A 26 0.66 8.95 15.40
CA LYS A 26 0.81 7.51 15.56
C LYS A 26 -0.47 6.94 16.19
N PHE A 27 -1.27 6.22 15.43
CA PHE A 27 -2.39 5.47 15.98
C PHE A 27 -1.86 4.16 16.57
N PHE A 28 -1.96 3.99 17.89
CA PHE A 28 -1.44 2.81 18.60
C PHE A 28 0.04 2.50 18.33
N GLY A 29 0.85 3.53 18.05
CA GLY A 29 2.28 3.37 17.72
C GLY A 29 2.57 3.05 16.25
N ALA A 30 1.55 2.80 15.42
CA ALA A 30 1.69 2.56 13.99
C ALA A 30 1.36 3.81 13.16
N ARG A 31 2.04 3.98 12.03
CA ARG A 31 1.81 5.07 11.07
C ARG A 31 1.18 4.52 9.79
N PRO A 32 0.07 5.06 9.29
CA PRO A 32 -0.52 4.59 8.04
C PRO A 32 0.44 4.74 6.84
N ASP A 33 0.34 3.81 5.89
CA ASP A 33 0.97 3.93 4.58
C ASP A 33 -0.12 4.18 3.52
N PHE A 34 -0.39 5.47 3.29
CA PHE A 34 -1.39 5.96 2.34
C PHE A 34 -1.10 5.48 0.91
N ILE A 35 0.18 5.38 0.56
CA ILE A 35 0.62 4.96 -0.77
C ILE A 35 0.37 3.46 -0.95
N LEU A 36 0.76 2.64 0.03
CA LEU A 36 0.54 1.19 -0.02
C LEU A 36 -0.95 0.84 -0.11
N ALA A 37 -1.79 1.47 0.71
CA ALA A 37 -3.23 1.22 0.65
C ALA A 37 -3.82 1.60 -0.71
N ALA A 38 -3.40 2.72 -1.30
CA ALA A 38 -3.82 3.14 -2.63
C ALA A 38 -3.33 2.19 -3.73
N VAL A 39 -2.08 1.73 -3.66
CA VAL A 39 -1.50 0.74 -4.58
C VAL A 39 -2.29 -0.55 -4.55
N ILE A 40 -2.61 -1.08 -3.36
CA ILE A 40 -3.40 -2.30 -3.21
C ILE A 40 -4.81 -2.08 -3.75
N ALA A 41 -5.47 -0.97 -3.42
CA ALA A 41 -6.78 -0.65 -3.96
C ALA A 41 -6.78 -0.58 -5.50
N ILE A 42 -5.77 0.07 -6.11
CA ILE A 42 -5.61 0.13 -7.57
C ILE A 42 -5.36 -1.27 -8.14
N ALA A 43 -4.48 -2.05 -7.54
CA ALA A 43 -4.19 -3.43 -7.96
C ALA A 43 -5.46 -4.28 -7.98
N LEU A 44 -6.33 -4.10 -6.97
CA LEU A 44 -7.60 -4.83 -6.90
C LEU A 44 -8.57 -4.47 -8.04
N PHE A 45 -8.45 -3.28 -8.64
CA PHE A 45 -9.26 -2.87 -9.80
C PHE A 45 -8.62 -3.15 -11.14
N ARG A 46 -7.31 -2.95 -11.23
CA ARG A 46 -6.56 -2.88 -12.48
C ARG A 46 -5.76 -4.15 -12.78
N GLY A 47 -5.59 -5.01 -11.78
CA GLY A 47 -4.82 -6.24 -11.89
C GLY A 47 -3.37 -6.08 -11.44
N ASP A 48 -2.65 -7.18 -11.58
CA ASP A 48 -1.28 -7.42 -11.14
C ASP A 48 -0.26 -6.46 -11.77
N LEU A 49 -0.23 -6.33 -13.10
CA LEU A 49 0.80 -5.51 -13.76
C LEU A 49 0.67 -4.02 -13.41
N GLU A 50 -0.53 -3.46 -13.53
CA GLU A 50 -0.76 -2.05 -13.17
C GLU A 50 -0.53 -1.81 -11.68
N GLY A 51 -1.02 -2.70 -10.80
CA GLY A 51 -0.78 -2.61 -9.36
C GLY A 51 0.71 -2.60 -9.01
N GLY A 52 1.48 -3.51 -9.61
CA GLY A 52 2.93 -3.55 -9.47
C GLY A 52 3.60 -2.26 -9.97
N ILE A 53 3.29 -1.80 -11.18
CA ILE A 53 3.88 -0.58 -11.77
C ILE A 53 3.61 0.65 -10.90
N TYR A 54 2.37 0.87 -10.44
CA TYR A 54 2.06 1.97 -9.53
C TYR A 54 2.83 1.83 -8.21
N GLY A 55 2.92 0.60 -7.67
CA GLY A 55 3.73 0.32 -6.49
C GLY A 55 5.21 0.66 -6.67
N LEU A 56 5.80 0.29 -7.80
CA LEU A 56 7.20 0.58 -8.12
C LEU A 56 7.43 2.09 -8.25
N VAL A 57 6.64 2.77 -9.08
CA VAL A 57 6.83 4.20 -9.35
C VAL A 57 6.63 5.02 -8.09
N PHE A 58 5.52 4.81 -7.37
CA PHE A 58 5.22 5.61 -6.19
C PHE A 58 6.01 5.18 -4.95
N GLY A 59 6.43 3.92 -4.88
CA GLY A 59 7.41 3.48 -3.88
C GLY A 59 8.78 4.11 -4.11
N LEU A 60 9.23 4.19 -5.36
CA LEU A 60 10.49 4.87 -5.68
C LEU A 60 10.40 6.38 -5.42
N LEU A 61 9.28 7.02 -5.75
CA LEU A 61 9.05 8.42 -5.41
C LEU A 61 9.01 8.63 -3.89
N GLN A 62 8.42 7.71 -3.13
CA GLN A 62 8.46 7.75 -1.67
C GLN A 62 9.90 7.63 -1.15
N ASP A 63 10.68 6.71 -1.72
CA ASP A 63 12.08 6.56 -1.35
C ASP A 63 12.89 7.83 -1.63
N LEU A 64 12.66 8.49 -2.78
CA LEU A 64 13.36 9.73 -3.16
C LEU A 64 13.00 10.94 -2.28
N LEU A 65 11.76 11.02 -1.81
CA LEU A 65 11.29 12.18 -1.06
C LEU A 65 11.46 12.03 0.46
N TYR A 66 11.30 10.81 0.99
CA TYR A 66 11.20 10.56 2.43
C TYR A 66 11.94 9.31 2.91
N GLY A 67 12.54 8.53 2.01
CA GLY A 67 13.16 7.26 2.34
C GLY A 67 14.61 7.42 2.81
N ASP A 68 15.01 6.61 3.78
CA ASP A 68 16.41 6.51 4.20
C ASP A 68 17.23 5.62 3.25
N ILE A 69 16.57 4.66 2.57
CA ILE A 69 17.20 3.67 1.70
C ILE A 69 16.46 3.66 0.37
N LEU A 70 17.17 4.01 -0.71
CA LEU A 70 16.60 4.05 -2.05
C LEU A 70 16.20 2.65 -2.53
N GLY A 71 14.95 2.50 -2.99
CA GLY A 71 14.44 1.29 -3.62
C GLY A 71 13.76 0.30 -2.68
N ILE A 72 13.83 0.49 -1.35
CA ILE A 72 13.22 -0.44 -0.40
C ILE A 72 11.69 -0.39 -0.46
N ASN A 73 11.09 0.82 -0.51
CA ASN A 73 9.65 0.96 -0.69
C ASN A 73 9.24 0.62 -2.12
N ALA A 74 10.07 0.95 -3.12
CA ALA A 74 9.83 0.59 -4.52
C ALA A 74 9.64 -0.92 -4.68
N LEU A 75 10.56 -1.72 -4.14
CA LEU A 75 10.50 -3.18 -4.17
C LEU A 75 9.31 -3.73 -3.39
N GLY A 76 9.15 -3.28 -2.13
CA GLY A 76 8.06 -3.72 -1.27
C GLY A 76 6.69 -3.49 -1.88
N LYS A 77 6.44 -2.26 -2.36
CA LYS A 77 5.15 -1.88 -2.95
C LYS A 77 4.92 -2.51 -4.32
N PHE A 78 5.96 -2.70 -5.13
CA PHE A 78 5.86 -3.45 -6.39
C PHE A 78 5.36 -4.88 -6.14
N LEU A 79 6.04 -5.63 -5.26
CA LEU A 79 5.71 -7.03 -5.00
C LEU A 79 4.32 -7.16 -4.36
N THR A 80 4.02 -6.32 -3.37
CA THR A 80 2.71 -6.33 -2.71
C THR A 80 1.60 -5.97 -3.68
N GLY A 81 1.78 -4.92 -4.49
CA GLY A 81 0.79 -4.49 -5.49
C GLY A 81 0.57 -5.55 -6.56
N TYR A 82 1.64 -6.17 -7.06
CA TYR A 82 1.55 -7.24 -8.06
C TYR A 82 0.78 -8.45 -7.52
N LEU A 83 1.13 -8.93 -6.32
CA LEU A 83 0.46 -10.08 -5.70
C LEU A 83 -1.00 -9.78 -5.35
N ALA A 84 -1.29 -8.60 -4.82
CA ALA A 84 -2.67 -8.17 -4.54
C ALA A 84 -3.52 -8.15 -5.82
N GLY A 85 -2.97 -7.63 -6.92
CA GLY A 85 -3.63 -7.62 -8.22
C GLY A 85 -3.80 -9.03 -8.80
N TYR A 86 -2.82 -9.92 -8.59
CA TYR A 86 -2.91 -11.31 -9.02
C TYR A 86 -4.06 -12.04 -8.32
N CYS A 87 -4.25 -11.82 -7.02
CA CYS A 87 -5.37 -12.40 -6.26
C CYS A 87 -6.74 -12.04 -6.86
N THR A 88 -6.89 -10.92 -7.57
CA THR A 88 -8.17 -10.55 -8.20
C THR A 88 -8.56 -11.38 -9.41
N ARG A 89 -7.64 -12.17 -9.95
CA ARG A 89 -7.94 -13.16 -10.99
C ARG A 89 -8.68 -14.37 -10.42
N ILE A 90 -8.52 -14.60 -9.11
CA ILE A 90 -9.03 -15.79 -8.40
C ILE A 90 -10.23 -15.41 -7.52
N LEU A 91 -10.29 -14.17 -7.02
CA LEU A 91 -11.25 -13.73 -6.03
C LEU A 91 -12.39 -12.86 -6.61
N PHE A 92 -13.61 -13.04 -6.10
CA PHE A 92 -14.82 -12.32 -6.53
C PHE A 92 -14.81 -10.84 -6.10
N ARG A 93 -14.83 -9.92 -7.08
CA ARG A 93 -14.64 -8.46 -6.87
C ARG A 93 -15.75 -7.72 -6.11
N GLU A 94 -16.91 -8.35 -5.91
CA GLU A 94 -18.09 -7.70 -5.32
C GLU A 94 -18.08 -7.71 -3.78
N ASN A 95 -17.23 -8.52 -3.16
CA ASN A 95 -17.21 -8.63 -1.70
C ASN A 95 -16.26 -7.58 -1.07
N VAL A 96 -16.81 -6.75 -0.18
CA VAL A 96 -16.05 -5.74 0.59
C VAL A 96 -14.98 -6.38 1.50
N LEU A 97 -15.10 -7.66 1.83
CA LEU A 97 -14.07 -8.39 2.58
C LEU A 97 -12.76 -8.56 1.81
N ILE A 98 -12.80 -8.55 0.47
CA ILE A 98 -11.63 -8.75 -0.38
C ILE A 98 -10.58 -7.66 -0.14
N PRO A 99 -10.88 -6.34 -0.29
CA PRO A 99 -9.91 -5.29 -0.01
C PRO A 99 -9.42 -5.31 1.44
N ILE A 100 -10.27 -5.68 2.41
CA ILE A 100 -9.86 -5.76 3.82
C ILE A 100 -8.79 -6.83 4.01
N ILE A 101 -9.06 -8.07 3.57
CA ILE A 101 -8.17 -9.23 3.77
C ILE A 101 -6.88 -9.06 2.97
N ILE A 102 -6.99 -8.70 1.68
CA ILE A 102 -5.82 -8.55 0.81
C ILE A 102 -4.93 -7.41 1.30
N THR A 103 -5.50 -6.29 1.76
CA THR A 103 -4.69 -5.20 2.30
C THR A 103 -4.04 -5.57 3.63
N PHE A 104 -4.72 -6.34 4.47
CA PHE A 104 -4.17 -6.76 5.75
C PHE A 104 -2.96 -7.66 5.54
N LEU A 105 -3.12 -8.71 4.74
CA LEU A 105 -2.03 -9.64 4.41
C LEU A 105 -0.94 -8.95 3.60
N GLY A 106 -1.30 -8.08 2.64
CA GLY A 106 -0.37 -7.32 1.83
C GLY A 106 0.47 -6.34 2.65
N SER A 107 -0.11 -5.71 3.68
CA SER A 107 0.63 -4.82 4.59
C SER A 107 1.63 -5.59 5.43
N ILE A 108 1.25 -6.76 5.95
CA ILE A 108 2.20 -7.63 6.67
C ILE A 108 3.32 -8.09 5.72
N PHE A 109 2.97 -8.51 4.51
CA PHE A 109 3.93 -8.93 3.50
C PHE A 109 4.91 -7.81 3.12
N HIS A 110 4.41 -6.59 2.93
CA HIS A 110 5.25 -5.41 2.72
C HIS A 110 6.26 -5.24 3.86
N GLU A 111 5.81 -5.23 5.11
CA GLU A 111 6.70 -5.09 6.27
C GLU A 111 7.73 -6.22 6.36
N VAL A 112 7.35 -7.45 6.03
CA VAL A 112 8.30 -8.57 5.97
C VAL A 112 9.38 -8.34 4.91
N ILE A 113 9.03 -7.79 3.74
CA ILE A 113 10.04 -7.41 2.72
C ILE A 113 10.98 -6.34 3.26
N ILE A 114 10.45 -5.28 3.87
CA ILE A 114 11.26 -4.20 4.45
C ILE A 114 12.22 -4.79 5.50
N LEU A 115 11.72 -5.60 6.43
CA LEU A 115 12.52 -6.24 7.46
C LEU A 115 13.59 -7.17 6.88
N ALA A 116 13.26 -7.95 5.84
CA ALA A 116 14.24 -8.82 5.18
C ALA A 116 15.38 -8.01 4.55
N VAL A 117 15.06 -6.92 3.85
CA VAL A 117 16.08 -6.04 3.25
C VAL A 117 16.95 -5.39 4.33
N LEU A 118 16.34 -4.87 5.40
CA LEU A 118 17.07 -4.26 6.52
C LEU A 118 18.01 -5.28 7.20
N TYR A 119 17.57 -6.52 7.34
CA TYR A 119 18.38 -7.61 7.87
C TYR A 119 19.62 -7.87 6.99
N PHE A 120 19.45 -7.96 5.67
CA PHE A 120 20.59 -8.14 4.74
C PHE A 120 21.55 -6.95 4.74
N LEU A 121 21.05 -5.75 4.99
CA LEU A 121 21.83 -4.53 5.14
C LEU A 121 22.47 -4.35 6.53
N LYS A 122 22.26 -5.32 7.43
CA LYS A 122 22.80 -5.32 8.81
C LYS A 122 22.37 -4.12 9.66
N PHE A 123 21.16 -3.60 9.44
CA PHE A 123 20.55 -2.64 10.35
C PHE A 123 20.08 -3.33 11.63
N ASP A 124 20.22 -2.65 12.76
CA ASP A 124 19.66 -3.11 14.03
C ASP A 124 18.12 -3.10 13.98
N TYR A 125 17.51 -4.13 14.53
CA TYR A 125 16.05 -4.28 14.57
C TYR A 125 15.55 -4.61 15.98
N PRO A 126 14.35 -4.11 16.35
CA PRO A 126 13.78 -4.40 17.66
C PRO A 126 13.30 -5.86 17.77
N PRO A 127 13.06 -6.37 19.00
CA PRO A 127 12.58 -7.74 19.21
C PRO A 127 11.27 -8.04 18.48
N PHE A 128 11.08 -9.30 18.07
CA PHE A 128 9.91 -9.74 17.30
C PHE A 128 8.55 -9.34 17.90
N LEU A 129 8.39 -9.46 19.23
CA LEU A 129 7.13 -9.11 19.90
C LEU A 129 6.80 -7.61 19.75
N PHE A 130 7.81 -6.75 19.69
CA PHE A 130 7.63 -5.32 19.45
C PHE A 130 7.22 -5.04 18.00
N LEU A 131 7.87 -5.72 17.04
CA LEU A 131 7.49 -5.67 15.62
C LEU A 131 6.03 -6.09 15.41
N ALA A 132 5.61 -7.23 15.98
CA ALA A 132 4.24 -7.71 15.86
C ALA A 132 3.21 -6.71 16.40
N ARG A 133 3.50 -6.03 17.53
CA ARG A 133 2.66 -4.98 18.11
C ARG A 133 2.57 -3.72 17.25
N MET A 134 3.49 -3.50 16.32
CA MET A 134 3.47 -2.39 15.36
C MET A 134 2.82 -2.78 14.03
N ILE A 135 3.18 -3.94 13.48
CA ILE A 135 2.75 -4.40 12.15
C ILE A 135 1.25 -4.72 12.13
N VAL A 136 0.70 -5.29 13.22
CA VAL A 136 -0.72 -5.65 13.25
C VAL A 136 -1.62 -4.40 13.21
N PRO A 137 -1.46 -3.39 14.08
CA PRO A 137 -2.21 -2.13 13.95
C PRO A 137 -1.97 -1.42 12.61
N PHE A 138 -0.74 -1.43 12.10
CA PHE A 138 -0.40 -0.89 10.79
C PHE A 138 -1.25 -1.51 9.67
N ALA A 139 -1.30 -2.85 9.63
CA ALA A 139 -2.07 -3.59 8.64
C ALA A 139 -3.57 -3.31 8.76
N LEU A 140 -4.11 -3.21 9.98
CA LEU A 140 -5.52 -2.89 10.22
C LEU A 140 -5.89 -1.48 9.70
N ILE A 141 -5.06 -0.48 9.99
CA ILE A 141 -5.29 0.90 9.54
C ILE A 141 -5.26 0.95 8.01
N ASN A 142 -4.27 0.31 7.39
CA ASN A 142 -4.18 0.25 5.93
C ASN A 142 -5.39 -0.45 5.31
N SER A 143 -5.91 -1.53 5.93
CA SER A 143 -7.11 -2.22 5.44
C SER A 143 -8.35 -1.34 5.42
N ILE A 144 -8.56 -0.55 6.47
CA ILE A 144 -9.69 0.40 6.53
C ILE A 144 -9.55 1.42 5.41
N MET A 145 -8.35 1.97 5.25
CA MET A 145 -8.04 3.00 4.25
C MET A 145 -8.17 2.48 2.81
N SER A 146 -7.62 1.31 2.51
CA SER A 146 -7.72 0.67 1.20
C SER A 146 -9.16 0.35 0.85
N THR A 147 -9.96 -0.10 1.81
CA THR A 147 -11.39 -0.36 1.59
C THR A 147 -12.15 0.92 1.23
N PHE A 148 -11.83 2.04 1.91
CA PHE A 148 -12.37 3.34 1.56
C PHE A 148 -11.98 3.77 0.14
N LEU A 149 -10.69 3.72 -0.20
CA LEU A 149 -10.18 4.04 -1.53
C LEU A 149 -10.78 3.13 -2.60
N TYR A 150 -10.97 1.85 -2.28
CA TYR A 150 -11.56 0.88 -3.19
C TYR A 150 -13.00 1.28 -3.55
N LYS A 151 -13.82 1.67 -2.56
CA LYS A 151 -15.18 2.18 -2.81
C LYS A 151 -15.19 3.47 -3.63
N VAL A 152 -14.25 4.39 -3.39
CA VAL A 152 -14.10 5.61 -4.18
C VAL A 152 -13.79 5.30 -5.65
N PHE A 153 -12.90 4.35 -5.91
CA PHE A 153 -12.57 3.92 -7.27
C PHE A 153 -13.72 3.17 -7.95
N GLN A 154 -14.49 2.39 -7.21
CA GLN A 154 -15.72 1.76 -7.68
C GLN A 154 -16.71 2.81 -8.20
N LYS A 155 -17.02 3.82 -7.39
CA LYS A 155 -17.92 4.91 -7.77
C LYS A 155 -17.42 5.71 -8.97
N THR A 156 -16.11 5.93 -9.05
CA THR A 156 -15.49 6.63 -10.17
C THR A 156 -15.63 5.85 -11.47
N ARG A 157 -15.51 4.51 -11.43
CA ARG A 157 -15.70 3.65 -12.61
C ARG A 157 -17.12 3.76 -13.18
N ASP A 158 -18.12 3.75 -12.31
CA ASP A 158 -19.53 3.75 -12.71
C ASP A 158 -19.98 5.11 -13.26
N ALA A 159 -19.24 6.19 -12.98
CA ALA A 159 -19.49 7.52 -13.53
C ALA A 159 -18.89 7.74 -14.94
N PHE A 160 -18.03 6.83 -15.43
CA PHE A 160 -17.36 6.91 -16.73
C PHE A 160 -17.72 5.74 -17.66
N LEU A 161 -18.80 5.01 -17.35
CA LEU A 161 -19.49 4.06 -18.23
C LEU A 161 -20.83 4.66 -18.63
#